data_AF-A0A7L5YNB4-F1
#
_entry.id   AF-A0A7L5YNB4-F1
#
_cell.length_a   1.000
_cell.length_b   1.000
_cell.length_c   1.000
_cell.angle_alpha   90.00
_cell.angle_beta   90.00
_cell.angle_gamma   90.00
#
_symmetry.space_group_name_H-M   'P 1'
#
loop_
_entity.id
_entity.type
_entity.pdbx_description
1 polymer ?
#
loop_
_entity_poly.entity_id
_entity_poly.type
_entity_poly.pdbx_seq_one_letter_code
_entity_poly.pdbx_strand_id
1 'polypeptide(L)'
;MNTLSSIDARAFRSTIGLFATGVTVITTRSGAEAYGMTANAIASLSLDPMLLLVSVGKKHAWRHCCTLRHLHRQHPARDQEALSTFFAGSWKEPDPPPFTFLPWEEHPELDCVRLDNVLGSIGCRVTDIVEGGDHWIVIGQVLALSQGAEPRNPLLFYAGRYWQLGATTVHPAPARRPVNAHPPCPADRPGCRRWVPSLFSTQHAGFHTAPRGDTATRGM
;
A
#
# COMPACT_ATOMS: atom_id res chain seq x y z
N MET A 1 -37.81 11.45 11.72
CA MET A 1 -36.68 10.54 11.39
C MET A 1 -35.83 11.27 10.37
N ASN A 2 -34.51 11.35 10.56
CA ASN A 2 -33.68 12.24 9.73
C ASN A 2 -33.20 11.52 8.47
N THR A 3 -33.72 11.91 7.30
CA THR A 3 -33.33 11.34 6.02
C THR A 3 -31.92 11.80 5.66
N LEU A 4 -30.92 10.97 5.93
CA LEU A 4 -29.59 11.14 5.33
C LEU A 4 -29.77 11.04 3.81
N SER A 5 -29.62 12.16 3.11
CA SER A 5 -29.67 12.20 1.66
C SER A 5 -28.61 11.27 1.10
N SER A 6 -29.02 10.35 0.23
CA SER A 6 -28.11 9.40 -0.42
C SER A 6 -27.06 10.17 -1.21
N ILE A 7 -25.82 10.19 -0.71
CA ILE A 7 -24.69 10.84 -1.38
C ILE A 7 -24.54 10.21 -2.76
N ASP A 8 -24.61 11.03 -3.82
CA ASP A 8 -24.44 10.56 -5.18
C ASP A 8 -23.07 9.88 -5.35
N ALA A 9 -23.09 8.65 -5.86
CA ALA A 9 -21.89 7.86 -6.09
C ALA A 9 -20.96 8.49 -7.15
N ARG A 10 -21.47 9.33 -8.06
CA ARG A 10 -20.63 10.12 -8.97
C ARG A 10 -19.98 11.29 -8.22
N ALA A 11 -20.71 12.07 -7.44
CA ALA A 11 -20.16 13.12 -6.58
C ALA A 11 -19.08 12.56 -5.65
N PHE A 12 -19.33 11.43 -4.96
CA PHE A 12 -18.32 10.75 -4.13
C PHE A 12 -17.06 10.39 -4.93
N ARG A 13 -17.20 9.71 -6.08
CA ARG A 13 -16.05 9.35 -6.95
C ARG A 13 -15.28 10.57 -7.44
N SER A 14 -15.98 11.65 -7.81
CA SER A 14 -15.36 12.91 -8.22
C SER A 14 -14.62 13.59 -7.08
N THR A 15 -15.13 13.54 -5.85
CA THR A 15 -14.48 14.12 -4.66
C THR A 15 -13.26 13.31 -4.23
N ILE A 16 -13.36 11.98 -4.07
CA ILE A 16 -12.22 11.15 -3.66
C ILE A 16 -11.13 11.11 -4.74
N GLY A 17 -11.49 11.26 -6.02
CA GLY A 17 -10.56 11.42 -7.13
C GLY A 17 -9.69 12.68 -7.08
N LEU A 18 -9.97 13.63 -6.17
CA LEU A 18 -9.09 14.78 -5.90
C LEU A 18 -7.91 14.41 -4.98
N PHE A 19 -7.92 13.23 -4.36
CA PHE A 19 -6.73 12.70 -3.70
C PHE A 19 -5.78 12.12 -4.76
N ALA A 20 -4.70 12.84 -5.06
CA ALA A 20 -3.71 12.40 -6.04
C ALA A 20 -2.99 11.14 -5.54
N THR A 21 -2.91 10.12 -6.39
CA THR A 21 -2.33 8.80 -6.07
C THR A 21 -1.21 8.45 -7.04
N GLY A 22 -0.27 7.61 -6.60
CA GLY A 22 0.59 6.87 -7.53
C GLY A 22 -0.16 5.65 -8.08
N VAL A 23 0.09 5.28 -9.33
CA VAL A 23 -0.52 4.09 -9.93
C VAL A 23 0.25 2.83 -9.52
N THR A 24 -0.48 1.77 -9.22
CA THR A 24 0.06 0.44 -8.89
C THR A 24 -0.49 -0.64 -9.81
N VAL A 25 0.24 -1.74 -9.94
CA VAL A 25 -0.28 -3.00 -10.51
C VAL A 25 -0.04 -4.08 -9.48
N ILE A 26 -1.10 -4.67 -8.94
CA ILE A 26 -1.02 -5.85 -8.08
C ILE A 26 -0.68 -7.04 -8.99
N THR A 27 0.29 -7.88 -8.61
CA THR A 27 0.59 -9.13 -9.33
C THR A 27 0.37 -10.36 -8.45
N THR A 28 -0.06 -11.45 -9.07
CA THR A 28 -0.32 -12.75 -8.43
C THR A 28 0.05 -13.90 -9.39
N ARG A 29 0.12 -15.13 -8.88
CA ARG A 29 0.29 -16.35 -9.67
C ARG A 29 -0.77 -17.37 -9.25
N SER A 30 -1.21 -18.20 -10.21
CA SER A 30 -1.99 -19.41 -9.96
C SER A 30 -1.37 -20.55 -10.76
N GLY A 31 -0.59 -21.41 -10.11
CA GLY A 31 0.18 -22.45 -10.78
C GLY A 31 1.22 -21.86 -11.74
N ALA A 32 1.00 -22.03 -13.05
CA ALA A 32 1.88 -21.51 -14.09
C ALA A 32 1.48 -20.10 -14.59
N GLU A 33 0.23 -19.68 -14.40
CA GLU A 33 -0.28 -18.41 -14.94
C GLU A 33 -0.04 -17.26 -13.97
N ALA A 34 0.44 -16.13 -14.50
CA ALA A 34 0.65 -14.88 -13.77
C ALA A 34 -0.36 -13.83 -14.19
N TYR A 35 -0.97 -13.15 -13.22
CA TYR A 35 -1.99 -12.14 -13.45
C TYR A 35 -1.57 -10.79 -12.86
N GLY A 36 -2.06 -9.72 -13.46
CA GLY A 36 -1.91 -8.35 -12.97
C GLY A 36 -3.23 -7.60 -12.92
N MET A 37 -3.40 -6.70 -11.95
CA MET A 37 -4.53 -5.77 -11.88
C MET A 37 -4.06 -4.38 -11.46
N THR A 38 -4.45 -3.36 -12.22
CA THR A 38 -4.17 -1.96 -11.88
C THR A 38 -4.97 -1.54 -10.65
N ALA A 39 -4.31 -0.85 -9.72
CA ALA A 39 -4.90 -0.28 -8.53
C ALA A 39 -4.30 1.10 -8.22
N ASN A 40 -4.89 1.79 -7.25
CA ASN A 40 -4.33 3.00 -6.64
C ASN A 40 -4.78 3.20 -5.18
N ALA A 41 -5.78 2.44 -4.71
CA ALA A 41 -6.20 2.35 -3.31
C ALA A 41 -5.24 1.46 -2.49
N ILE A 42 -3.98 1.87 -2.38
CA ILE A 42 -2.89 1.20 -1.65
C ILE A 42 -2.40 2.08 -0.49
N ALA A 43 -2.00 1.47 0.63
CA ALA A 43 -1.30 2.19 1.70
C ALA A 43 -0.27 1.30 2.41
N SER A 44 0.78 1.92 2.95
CA SER A 44 1.60 1.33 4.02
C SER A 44 0.78 1.36 5.31
N LEU A 45 0.76 0.25 6.05
CA LEU A 45 -0.09 0.04 7.23
C LEU A 45 0.73 -0.02 8.54
N SER A 46 1.86 -0.74 8.55
CA SER A 46 2.75 -0.81 9.71
C SER A 46 4.21 -1.04 9.31
N LEU A 47 5.12 -0.75 10.23
CA LEU A 47 6.55 -1.08 10.14
C LEU A 47 6.93 -2.26 11.04
N ASP A 48 6.16 -2.53 12.10
CA ASP A 48 6.33 -3.68 12.99
C ASP A 48 4.97 -4.37 13.24
N PRO A 49 4.74 -5.57 12.70
CA PRO A 49 5.46 -6.12 11.54
C PRO A 49 5.30 -5.21 10.31
N MET A 50 6.15 -5.34 9.29
CA MET A 50 6.01 -4.57 8.05
C MET A 50 4.73 -5.01 7.30
N LEU A 51 3.72 -4.13 7.27
CA LEU A 51 2.41 -4.39 6.65
C LEU A 51 2.07 -3.33 5.61
N LEU A 52 1.34 -3.77 4.59
CA LEU A 52 0.63 -2.93 3.63
C LEU A 52 -0.84 -3.36 3.51
N LEU A 53 -1.66 -2.50 2.93
CA LEU A 53 -3.03 -2.84 2.53
C LEU A 53 -3.34 -2.38 1.10
N VAL A 54 -4.33 -3.04 0.49
CA VAL A 54 -4.91 -2.63 -0.78
C VAL A 54 -6.40 -2.96 -0.86
N SER A 55 -7.19 -2.05 -1.42
CA SER A 55 -8.61 -2.28 -1.67
C SER A 55 -8.83 -2.86 -3.07
N VAL A 56 -9.47 -4.02 -3.17
CA VAL A 56 -9.71 -4.76 -4.42
C VAL A 56 -11.22 -4.96 -4.62
N GLY A 57 -11.78 -4.49 -5.73
CA GLY A 57 -13.20 -4.60 -6.01
C GLY A 57 -13.66 -6.06 -6.15
N LYS A 58 -14.73 -6.48 -5.47
CA LYS A 58 -15.23 -7.88 -5.43
C LYS A 58 -15.65 -8.44 -6.80
N LYS A 59 -15.78 -7.59 -7.81
CA LYS A 59 -16.06 -7.96 -9.21
C LYS A 59 -14.84 -8.52 -9.93
N HIS A 60 -13.64 -8.28 -9.40
CA HIS A 60 -12.39 -8.86 -9.89
C HIS A 60 -12.13 -10.16 -9.13
N ALA A 61 -11.82 -11.24 -9.86
CA ALA A 61 -11.68 -12.58 -9.31
C ALA A 61 -10.36 -12.77 -8.54
N TRP A 62 -10.22 -12.10 -7.41
CA TRP A 62 -9.01 -12.10 -6.59
C TRP A 62 -9.17 -12.97 -5.34
N ARG A 63 -8.44 -14.10 -5.26
CA ARG A 63 -8.49 -15.04 -4.12
C ARG A 63 -7.14 -15.59 -3.65
N HIS A 64 -6.04 -15.31 -4.37
CA HIS A 64 -4.73 -15.91 -4.10
C HIS A 64 -3.61 -14.84 -4.10
N CYS A 65 -2.48 -15.19 -3.48
CA CYS A 65 -1.28 -14.40 -3.14
C CYS A 65 -1.09 -13.02 -3.82
N CYS A 66 -0.87 -11.95 -3.05
CA CYS A 66 -0.61 -10.61 -3.57
C CYS A 66 0.88 -10.25 -3.57
N THR A 67 1.39 -9.64 -4.64
CA THR A 67 2.53 -8.72 -4.62
C THR A 67 2.06 -7.34 -5.02
N LEU A 68 2.45 -6.28 -4.28
CA LEU A 68 2.08 -4.89 -4.61
C LEU A 68 3.25 -4.18 -5.31
N ARG A 69 2.96 -3.21 -6.18
CA ARG A 69 3.96 -2.58 -7.06
C ARG A 69 3.66 -1.12 -7.32
N HIS A 70 4.66 -0.26 -7.33
CA HIS A 70 4.52 1.09 -7.88
C HIS A 70 5.01 1.11 -9.34
N LEU A 71 4.31 1.82 -10.22
CA LEU A 71 4.75 2.06 -11.61
C LEU A 71 5.72 3.28 -11.66
N HIS A 72 6.92 3.13 -12.25
CA HIS A 72 7.92 4.20 -12.43
C HIS A 72 8.23 4.38 -13.92
N ARG A 73 7.95 5.56 -14.46
CA ARG A 73 7.97 5.84 -15.90
C ARG A 73 9.30 5.47 -16.58
N GLN A 74 9.25 4.67 -17.65
CA GLN A 74 10.27 4.68 -18.70
C GLN A 74 9.84 5.62 -19.84
N HIS A 75 10.77 6.07 -20.68
CA HIS A 75 10.44 6.87 -21.87
C HIS A 75 10.23 5.92 -23.08
N PRO A 76 9.15 6.05 -23.86
CA PRO A 76 8.09 7.07 -23.80
C PRO A 76 7.08 6.89 -22.67
N ALA A 77 6.49 8.00 -22.21
CA ALA A 77 5.49 7.98 -21.14
C ALA A 77 4.25 7.10 -21.42
N ARG A 78 3.97 6.81 -22.70
CA ARG A 78 2.87 5.97 -23.16
C ARG A 78 2.95 4.56 -22.59
N ASP A 79 4.12 4.00 -22.38
CA ASP A 79 4.31 2.57 -22.11
C ASP A 79 3.66 2.16 -20.78
N GLN A 80 3.57 3.07 -19.81
CA GLN A 80 2.93 2.82 -18.51
C GLN A 80 1.51 3.35 -18.39
N GLU A 81 1.14 4.38 -19.15
CA GLU A 81 -0.27 4.68 -19.38
C GLU A 81 -0.94 3.48 -20.09
N ALA A 82 -0.21 2.79 -20.99
CA ALA A 82 -0.59 1.54 -21.63
C ALA A 82 -0.64 0.36 -20.64
N LEU A 83 0.44 0.05 -19.90
CA LEU A 83 0.43 -1.05 -18.91
C LEU A 83 -0.64 -0.86 -17.84
N SER A 84 -0.81 0.36 -17.33
CA SER A 84 -1.90 0.70 -16.40
C SER A 84 -3.27 0.47 -17.02
N THR A 85 -3.46 0.83 -18.30
CA THR A 85 -4.73 0.63 -19.02
C THR A 85 -4.98 -0.85 -19.35
N PHE A 86 -3.95 -1.64 -19.61
CA PHE A 86 -3.99 -3.09 -19.82
C PHE A 86 -4.38 -3.84 -18.55
N PHE A 87 -3.65 -3.65 -17.46
CA PHE A 87 -4.00 -4.28 -16.17
C PHE A 87 -5.26 -3.67 -15.53
N ALA A 88 -5.81 -2.56 -16.05
CA ALA A 88 -7.15 -2.06 -15.74
C ALA A 88 -8.26 -2.65 -16.62
N GLY A 89 -7.96 -3.63 -17.48
CA GLY A 89 -8.93 -4.25 -18.40
C GLY A 89 -9.55 -3.27 -19.42
N SER A 90 -8.87 -2.15 -19.68
CA SER A 90 -9.38 -1.04 -20.51
C SER A 90 -8.59 -0.84 -21.81
N TRP A 91 -7.64 -1.74 -22.09
CA TRP A 91 -6.83 -1.77 -23.30
C TRP A 91 -7.66 -2.22 -24.52
N LYS A 92 -7.27 -1.74 -25.70
CA LYS A 92 -8.07 -1.86 -26.94
C LYS A 92 -7.26 -2.26 -28.18
N GLU A 93 -5.94 -2.32 -28.08
CA GLU A 93 -5.10 -2.80 -29.17
C GLU A 93 -5.03 -4.34 -29.10
N PRO A 94 -4.86 -5.07 -30.23
CA PRO A 94 -4.96 -6.52 -30.24
C PRO A 94 -3.90 -7.20 -29.37
N ASP A 95 -2.67 -6.68 -29.45
CA ASP A 95 -1.52 -7.16 -28.70
C ASP A 95 -1.39 -6.42 -27.35
N PRO A 96 -0.91 -7.08 -26.28
CA PRO A 96 -0.62 -6.41 -25.01
C PRO A 96 0.56 -5.43 -25.17
N PRO A 97 0.63 -4.36 -24.36
CA PRO A 97 1.83 -3.54 -24.27
C PRO A 97 3.01 -4.39 -23.75
N PRO A 98 4.26 -4.06 -24.09
CA PRO A 98 5.41 -4.87 -23.71
C PRO A 98 5.63 -4.88 -22.19
N PHE A 99 5.66 -6.07 -21.59
CA PHE A 99 6.12 -6.31 -20.22
C PHE A 99 6.77 -7.69 -20.07
N THR A 100 7.55 -7.84 -19.00
CA THR A 100 8.13 -9.11 -18.56
C THR A 100 7.78 -9.34 -17.10
N PHE A 101 7.31 -10.54 -16.78
CA PHE A 101 7.25 -11.03 -15.41
C PHE A 101 8.54 -11.80 -15.07
N LEU A 102 9.14 -11.46 -13.93
CA LEU A 102 10.31 -12.10 -13.33
C LEU A 102 9.91 -12.75 -12.00
N PRO A 103 10.62 -13.76 -11.50
CA PRO A 103 10.42 -14.27 -10.15
C PRO A 103 11.00 -13.33 -9.07
N TRP A 104 10.72 -13.67 -7.81
CA TRP A 104 11.45 -13.19 -6.65
C TRP A 104 12.56 -14.19 -6.30
N GLU A 105 13.73 -14.07 -6.94
CA GLU A 105 14.86 -15.03 -6.79
C GLU A 105 15.32 -15.21 -5.33
N GLU A 106 15.33 -14.13 -4.55
CA GLU A 106 15.71 -14.12 -3.12
C GLU A 106 14.59 -14.68 -2.21
N HIS A 107 13.37 -14.80 -2.72
CA HIS A 107 12.16 -15.20 -1.99
C HIS A 107 11.28 -16.15 -2.82
N PRO A 108 11.76 -17.36 -3.18
CA PRO A 108 11.02 -18.30 -4.01
C PRO A 108 9.75 -18.86 -3.34
N GLU A 109 9.57 -18.65 -2.03
CA GLU A 109 8.35 -18.94 -1.28
C GLU A 109 7.20 -17.94 -1.56
N LEU A 110 7.50 -16.79 -2.18
CA LEU A 110 6.48 -15.86 -2.66
C LEU A 110 5.84 -16.40 -3.94
N ASP A 111 4.63 -16.94 -3.84
CA ASP A 111 3.83 -17.42 -4.97
C ASP A 111 3.21 -16.27 -5.80
N CYS A 112 4.07 -15.38 -6.30
CA CYS A 112 3.71 -14.19 -7.06
C CYS A 112 4.94 -13.63 -7.79
N VAL A 113 4.71 -12.91 -8.90
CA VAL A 113 5.78 -12.46 -9.80
C VAL A 113 6.04 -10.96 -9.71
N ARG A 114 7.15 -10.49 -10.30
CA ARG A 114 7.48 -9.07 -10.45
C ARG A 114 7.57 -8.59 -11.89
N LEU A 115 6.83 -7.53 -12.23
CA LEU A 115 7.08 -6.73 -13.43
C LEU A 115 8.50 -6.16 -13.41
N ASP A 116 9.21 -6.30 -14.52
CA ASP A 116 10.50 -5.66 -14.75
C ASP A 116 10.38 -4.14 -14.99
N ASN A 117 11.50 -3.41 -14.95
CA ASN A 117 11.62 -1.99 -15.30
C ASN A 117 10.74 -0.98 -14.49
N VAL A 118 10.13 -1.42 -13.38
CA VAL A 118 9.32 -0.59 -12.45
C VAL A 118 10.16 0.22 -11.45
N LEU A 119 9.50 1.01 -10.57
CA LEU A 119 10.15 1.80 -9.43
C LEU A 119 10.49 0.67 -8.40
N GLY A 120 9.47 -0.12 -8.03
CA GLY A 120 9.34 -0.53 -6.65
C GLY A 120 8.40 -1.71 -6.60
N SER A 121 8.99 -2.86 -6.35
CA SER A 121 8.29 -4.12 -6.13
C SER A 121 8.24 -4.36 -4.63
N ILE A 122 7.07 -4.72 -4.12
CA ILE A 122 6.87 -5.11 -2.71
C ILE A 122 6.25 -6.50 -2.69
N GLY A 123 7.11 -7.49 -2.49
CA GLY A 123 6.71 -8.89 -2.36
C GLY A 123 6.12 -9.10 -0.98
N CYS A 124 4.90 -9.62 -0.91
CA CYS A 124 4.19 -9.80 0.34
C CYS A 124 3.42 -11.12 0.38
N ARG A 125 3.11 -11.58 1.59
CA ARG A 125 2.21 -12.70 1.83
C ARG A 125 0.92 -12.14 2.43
N VAL A 126 -0.23 -12.49 1.85
CA VAL A 126 -1.54 -12.08 2.40
C VAL A 126 -1.68 -12.65 3.82
N THR A 127 -2.04 -11.80 4.77
CA THR A 127 -2.26 -12.16 6.17
C THR A 127 -3.71 -12.04 6.59
N ASP A 128 -4.49 -11.16 5.96
CA ASP A 128 -5.92 -10.97 6.25
C ASP A 128 -6.67 -10.42 5.03
N ILE A 129 -7.98 -10.67 4.96
CA ILE A 129 -8.91 -10.16 3.95
C ILE A 129 -10.19 -9.69 4.64
N VAL A 130 -10.31 -8.38 4.83
CA VAL A 130 -11.40 -7.75 5.57
C VAL A 130 -12.52 -7.29 4.62
N GLU A 131 -13.77 -7.36 5.11
CA GLU A 131 -14.96 -6.87 4.43
C GLU A 131 -14.91 -5.34 4.21
N GLY A 132 -15.06 -4.91 2.96
CA GLY A 132 -14.96 -3.51 2.52
C GLY A 132 -16.15 -3.08 1.64
N GLY A 133 -17.34 -3.65 1.84
CA GLY A 133 -18.54 -3.31 1.08
C GLY A 133 -18.55 -3.99 -0.30
N ASP A 134 -18.36 -3.22 -1.38
CA ASP A 134 -18.16 -3.76 -2.73
C ASP A 134 -16.68 -4.07 -3.04
N HIS A 135 -15.78 -3.83 -2.09
CA HIS A 135 -14.36 -4.18 -2.12
C HIS A 135 -13.99 -5.17 -1.00
N TRP A 136 -12.88 -5.87 -1.19
CA TRP A 136 -12.08 -6.49 -0.13
C TRP A 136 -10.96 -5.53 0.28
N ILE A 137 -10.64 -5.46 1.57
CA ILE A 137 -9.41 -4.83 2.07
C ILE A 137 -8.42 -5.97 2.34
N VAL A 138 -7.45 -6.13 1.45
CA VAL A 138 -6.43 -7.19 1.55
C VAL A 138 -5.22 -6.63 2.30
N ILE A 139 -4.82 -7.29 3.39
CA ILE A 139 -3.65 -6.94 4.19
C ILE A 139 -2.54 -7.95 3.89
N GLY A 140 -1.32 -7.44 3.65
CA GLY A 140 -0.15 -8.26 3.35
C GLY A 140 1.05 -7.90 4.22
N GLN A 141 1.71 -8.94 4.73
CA GLN A 141 3.04 -8.84 5.36
C GLN A 141 4.09 -8.71 4.27
N VAL A 142 4.88 -7.64 4.31
CA VAL A 142 6.02 -7.43 3.40
C VAL A 142 7.13 -8.41 3.74
N LEU A 143 7.65 -9.08 2.72
CA LEU A 143 8.74 -10.06 2.82
C LEU A 143 9.91 -9.68 1.91
N ALA A 144 9.65 -9.21 0.69
CA ALA A 144 10.66 -8.82 -0.29
C ALA A 144 10.50 -7.37 -0.76
N LEU A 145 11.61 -6.70 -1.06
CA LEU A 145 11.65 -5.35 -1.63
C LEU A 145 12.64 -5.34 -2.81
N SER A 146 12.27 -4.68 -3.91
CA SER A 146 13.19 -4.43 -5.01
C SER A 146 12.95 -3.02 -5.57
N GLN A 147 14.01 -2.22 -5.60
CA GLN A 147 14.03 -0.87 -6.16
C GLN A 147 14.71 -0.88 -7.53
N GLY A 148 14.17 -0.11 -8.47
CA GLY A 148 14.74 0.09 -9.80
C GLY A 148 15.94 1.03 -9.74
N ALA A 149 16.99 0.70 -10.50
CA ALA A 149 18.33 1.30 -10.39
C ALA A 149 18.40 2.84 -10.57
N GLU A 150 17.50 3.43 -11.36
CA GLU A 150 17.56 4.84 -11.74
C GLU A 150 16.42 5.68 -11.13
N PRO A 151 16.68 6.93 -10.67
CA PRO A 151 15.65 7.91 -10.33
C PRO A 151 14.78 8.24 -11.55
N ARG A 152 13.48 7.98 -11.46
CA ARG A 152 12.49 8.27 -12.51
C ARG A 152 11.29 9.02 -11.91
N ASN A 153 10.31 9.41 -12.72
CA ASN A 153 9.08 10.06 -12.24
C ASN A 153 7.92 9.04 -12.12
N PRO A 154 7.01 9.19 -11.13
CA PRO A 154 5.86 8.31 -10.98
C PRO A 154 4.84 8.54 -12.09
N LEU A 155 4.10 7.48 -12.43
CA LEU A 155 2.78 7.65 -13.02
C LEU A 155 1.80 8.02 -11.90
N LEU A 156 1.17 9.19 -12.01
CA LEU A 156 0.18 9.68 -11.05
C LEU A 156 -1.24 9.53 -11.62
N PHE A 157 -2.22 9.39 -10.75
CA PHE A 157 -3.64 9.43 -11.09
C PHE A 157 -4.37 10.45 -10.21
N TYR A 158 -5.02 11.42 -10.86
CA TYR A 158 -5.73 12.54 -10.22
C TYR A 158 -6.87 13.03 -11.12
N ALA A 159 -8.01 13.35 -10.51
CA ALA A 159 -9.24 13.79 -11.17
C ALA A 159 -9.71 12.86 -12.33
N GLY A 160 -9.46 11.55 -12.20
CA GLY A 160 -9.83 10.56 -13.22
C GLY A 160 -8.93 10.52 -14.45
N ARG A 161 -7.70 11.06 -14.37
CA ARG A 161 -6.73 11.15 -15.47
C ARG A 161 -5.33 10.76 -15.01
N TYR A 162 -4.48 10.35 -15.95
CA TYR A 162 -3.04 10.22 -15.70
C TYR A 162 -2.38 11.60 -15.63
N TRP A 163 -1.38 11.72 -14.74
CA TRP A 163 -0.54 12.89 -14.56
C TRP A 163 0.91 12.47 -14.33
N GLN A 164 1.82 13.44 -14.45
CA GLN A 164 3.26 13.24 -14.29
C GLN A 164 3.81 14.37 -13.41
N LEU A 165 4.86 14.11 -12.63
CA LEU A 165 5.55 15.20 -11.92
C LEU A 165 6.24 16.12 -12.94
N GLY A 166 5.86 17.39 -12.93
CA GLY A 166 6.58 18.45 -13.62
C GLY A 166 7.93 18.75 -12.95
N ALA A 167 8.83 19.40 -13.68
CA ALA A 167 10.11 19.84 -13.14
C ALA A 167 9.90 21.03 -12.18
N THR A 168 9.86 20.74 -10.88
CA THR A 168 9.58 21.68 -9.80
C THR A 168 10.68 21.61 -8.74
N THR A 169 10.92 22.70 -8.00
CA THR A 169 11.80 22.69 -6.83
C THR A 169 11.32 21.68 -5.78
N VAL A 170 12.07 20.60 -5.61
CA VAL A 170 11.79 19.59 -4.57
C VAL A 170 12.23 20.17 -3.22
N HIS A 171 11.25 20.57 -2.42
CA HIS A 171 11.50 20.94 -1.02
C HIS A 171 11.51 19.67 -0.16
N PRO A 172 12.50 19.46 0.72
CA PRO A 172 12.50 18.34 1.63
C PRO A 172 11.31 18.43 2.59
N ALA A 173 10.64 17.31 2.85
CA ALA A 173 9.65 17.24 3.91
C ALA A 173 10.30 17.60 5.26
N PRO A 174 9.62 18.36 6.14
CA PRO A 174 10.19 18.70 7.44
C PRO A 174 10.51 17.44 8.23
N ALA A 175 11.72 17.35 8.77
CA ALA A 175 12.19 16.18 9.50
C ALA A 175 11.20 15.84 10.64
N ARG A 176 10.78 14.57 10.73
CA ARG A 176 9.93 14.10 11.83
C ARG A 176 10.67 14.32 13.14
N ARG A 177 10.17 15.23 13.99
CA ARG A 177 10.61 15.29 15.40
C ARG A 177 10.30 13.93 16.02
N PRO A 178 11.24 13.30 16.76
CA PRO A 178 10.92 12.09 17.50
C PRO A 178 9.81 12.41 18.50
N VAL A 179 8.87 11.47 18.69
CA VAL A 179 7.63 11.67 19.47
C VAL A 179 7.90 12.20 20.88
N ASN A 180 9.04 11.81 21.46
CA ASN A 180 9.47 12.16 22.82
C ASN A 180 10.09 13.58 22.94
N ALA A 181 10.23 14.33 21.84
CA ALA A 181 10.88 15.65 21.82
C ALA A 181 9.90 16.84 21.94
N HIS A 182 8.75 16.63 22.59
CA HIS A 182 7.90 17.72 23.08
C HIS A 182 8.32 18.10 24.50
N PRO A 183 8.78 19.34 24.77
CA PRO A 183 8.88 19.82 26.14
C PRO A 183 7.47 19.83 26.78
N PRO A 184 7.35 19.63 28.10
CA PRO A 184 6.06 19.68 28.79
C PRO A 184 5.41 21.04 28.56
N CYS A 185 4.12 21.04 28.24
CA CYS A 185 3.37 22.28 28.03
C CYS A 185 3.32 23.09 29.33
N PRO A 186 3.72 24.39 29.34
CA PRO A 186 3.55 25.24 30.51
C PRO A 186 2.07 25.30 30.92
N ALA A 187 1.77 24.95 32.17
CA ALA A 187 0.40 24.65 32.60
C ALA A 187 -0.57 25.84 32.46
N ASP A 188 -0.09 27.06 32.71
CA ASP A 188 -0.92 28.24 32.94
C ASP A 188 -0.99 29.20 31.75
N ARG A 189 -1.52 28.73 30.61
CA ARG A 189 -1.96 29.61 29.50
C ARG A 189 -3.48 29.53 29.29
N PRO A 190 -4.29 30.39 29.94
CA PRO A 190 -5.72 30.46 29.67
C PRO A 190 -5.99 30.73 28.18
N GLY A 191 -6.97 30.04 27.62
CA GLY A 191 -7.30 30.11 26.18
C GLY A 191 -6.54 29.12 25.28
N CYS A 192 -5.54 28.38 25.79
CA CYS A 192 -4.89 27.32 25.01
C CYS A 192 -5.86 26.15 24.78
N ARG A 193 -6.53 26.11 23.61
CA ARG A 193 -7.29 24.94 23.16
C ARG A 193 -6.31 23.79 22.90
N ARG A 194 -6.17 22.92 23.90
CA ARG A 194 -5.27 21.77 23.92
C ARG A 194 -5.50 20.86 22.71
N TRP A 195 -4.66 20.96 21.68
CA TRP A 195 -4.61 19.98 20.60
C TRP A 195 -3.95 18.72 21.18
N VAL A 196 -4.76 17.86 21.79
CA VAL A 196 -4.32 16.55 22.29
C VAL A 196 -4.20 15.63 21.09
N PRO A 197 -3.01 15.11 20.74
CA PRO A 197 -2.90 13.96 19.86
C PRO A 197 -3.41 12.77 20.68
N SER A 198 -4.70 12.44 20.54
CA SER A 198 -5.36 11.43 21.35
C SER A 198 -4.91 10.03 20.96
N LEU A 199 -3.86 9.56 21.62
CA LEU A 199 -3.54 8.13 21.83
C LEU A 199 -3.52 7.24 20.58
N PHE A 200 -2.76 7.63 19.55
CA PHE A 200 -2.08 6.64 18.72
C PHE A 200 -0.77 6.20 19.38
N SER A 201 -0.90 5.61 20.58
CA SER A 201 0.17 4.90 21.25
C SER A 201 0.16 3.46 20.76
N THR A 202 1.11 3.09 19.90
CA THR A 202 1.42 1.69 19.62
C THR A 202 1.95 1.06 20.90
N GLN A 203 1.09 0.33 21.61
CA GLN A 203 1.46 -0.41 22.81
C GLN A 203 2.35 -1.60 22.43
N HIS A 204 3.67 -1.40 22.42
CA HIS A 204 4.64 -2.50 22.44
C HIS A 204 4.55 -3.23 23.78
N ALA A 205 3.59 -4.15 23.90
CA ALA A 205 3.51 -5.10 25.00
C ALA A 205 4.42 -6.31 24.70
N GLY A 206 5.71 -6.20 25.05
CA GLY A 206 6.66 -7.30 24.94
C GLY A 206 6.30 -8.44 25.89
N PHE A 207 5.78 -9.55 25.37
CA PHE A 207 5.49 -10.75 26.15
C PHE A 207 6.79 -11.49 26.49
N HIS A 208 7.36 -11.20 27.67
CA HIS A 208 8.37 -12.08 28.27
C HIS A 208 7.72 -13.41 28.65
N THR A 209 8.23 -14.51 28.07
CA THR A 209 7.87 -15.87 28.44
C THR A 209 8.49 -16.24 29.78
N ALA A 210 7.65 -16.43 30.81
CA ALA A 210 8.08 -17.00 32.08
C ALA A 210 8.22 -18.54 31.96
N PRO A 211 9.33 -19.14 32.43
CA PRO A 211 9.46 -20.59 32.48
C PRO A 211 8.53 -21.20 33.55
N ARG A 212 8.10 -22.44 33.33
CA ARG A 212 7.38 -23.29 34.32
C ARG A 212 8.26 -24.47 34.71
N GLY A 213 8.10 -24.94 35.95
CA GLY A 213 8.82 -26.09 36.52
C GLY A 213 10.01 -25.63 37.39
N ASP A 214 10.27 -26.20 38.57
CA ASP A 214 9.72 -27.43 39.16
C ASP A 214 9.32 -27.30 40.64
N THR A 215 8.61 -28.31 41.14
CA THR A 215 8.26 -28.51 42.55
C THR A 215 8.91 -29.77 43.13
N ALA A 216 9.05 -29.80 44.47
CA ALA A 216 9.71 -30.84 45.29
C ALA A 216 11.26 -30.75 45.28
N THR A 217 11.98 -31.19 46.33
CA THR A 217 11.61 -32.04 47.49
C THR A 217 12.13 -31.52 48.86
N ARG A 218 11.46 -32.00 49.93
CA ARG A 218 11.91 -32.28 51.32
C ARG A 218 13.33 -31.84 51.78
N GLY A 219 13.43 -31.36 53.02
CA GLY A 219 14.63 -31.60 53.84
C GLY A 219 14.83 -30.74 55.10
N MET A 220 14.26 -31.19 56.23
CA MET A 220 14.50 -30.74 57.63
C MET A 220 14.35 -29.23 57.93
#